data_AF-A0A4Q5NFA5-F1
#
_entry.id   AF-A0A4Q5NFA5-F1
#
_cell.length_a   1.000
_cell.length_b   1.000
_cell.length_c   1.000
_cell.angle_alpha   90.00
_cell.angle_beta   90.00
_cell.angle_gamma   90.00
#
_symmetry.space_group_name_H-M   'P 1'
#
loop_
_entity.id
_entity.type
_entity.pdbx_description
1 polymer ?
#
loop_
_entity_poly.entity_id
_entity_poly.type
_entity_poly.pdbx_seq_one_letter_code
_entity_poly.pdbx_strand_id
1 'polypeptide(L)'
;MFSSYTIRKTKLGKFNYNDILTYIVKCKNYSHVDKILENMQFKIIKDEKYLDFNSALKIIISANTKSSVNFCKINYNKLLCIFDTNIHRCQLLNYNEFNIPYFDVNGVKWYKAKNIAVILKYRNTKSAILSNVSNDNKTSFISLITDTFELNHLIICDNFIDPQSLFINDIGIIELISKSNKIDSIDFAKTINLSTHHKFLRKEIDIGYELCNFCKISQIEIIHGHRVKSCGTNYIIDFYLPEYKIAIEIDEFNHRDRDPQYEIAREDTLKHILKCRFLRFNPDDPNFTLSTIFGTLNYHIISCIK
;
A
#
# COMPACT_ATOMS: atom_id res chain seq x y z
N MET A 1 18.99 22.72 -21.83
CA MET A 1 20.22 22.14 -22.40
C MET A 1 20.86 21.24 -21.35
N PHE A 2 20.85 19.92 -21.54
CA PHE A 2 21.70 19.04 -20.74
C PHE A 2 23.12 19.20 -21.28
N SER A 3 24.06 19.72 -20.48
CA SER A 3 25.47 19.66 -20.86
C SER A 3 25.82 18.18 -21.05
N SER A 4 26.35 17.82 -22.22
CA SER A 4 26.76 16.45 -22.52
C SER A 4 27.94 16.06 -21.63
N TYR A 5 27.64 15.56 -20.45
CA TYR A 5 28.64 15.01 -19.55
C TYR A 5 29.27 13.79 -20.21
N THR A 6 30.54 13.92 -20.56
CA THR A 6 31.30 12.84 -21.19
C THR A 6 32.07 12.12 -20.09
N ILE A 7 31.67 10.89 -19.76
CA ILE A 7 32.42 10.05 -18.82
C ILE A 7 33.61 9.45 -19.57
N ARG A 8 34.84 9.79 -19.13
CA ARG A 8 36.06 9.28 -19.75
C ARG A 8 36.16 7.76 -19.56
N LYS A 9 36.69 7.08 -20.58
CA LYS A 9 36.88 5.63 -20.59
C LYS A 9 38.28 5.25 -21.03
N THR A 10 38.80 4.17 -20.46
CA THR A 10 40.04 3.53 -20.92
C THR A 10 39.80 2.74 -22.22
N LYS A 11 40.87 2.36 -22.92
CA LYS A 11 40.80 1.43 -24.07
C LYS A 11 40.18 0.08 -23.73
N LEU A 12 40.23 -0.33 -22.45
CA LEU A 12 39.63 -1.56 -21.92
C LEU A 12 38.19 -1.33 -21.40
N GLY A 13 37.58 -0.18 -21.69
CA GLY A 13 36.20 0.10 -21.32
C GLY A 13 35.95 0.48 -19.85
N LYS A 14 36.98 0.58 -19.00
CA LYS A 14 36.84 1.08 -17.62
C LYS A 14 36.51 2.57 -17.58
N PHE A 15 35.66 2.99 -16.65
CA PHE A 15 35.10 4.34 -16.54
C PHE A 15 35.82 5.14 -15.47
N ASN A 16 36.07 6.43 -15.72
CA ASN A 16 36.69 7.31 -14.75
C ASN A 16 35.76 7.56 -13.56
N TYR A 17 36.26 7.27 -12.36
CA TYR A 17 35.53 7.38 -11.11
C TYR A 17 35.12 8.82 -10.78
N ASN A 18 36.03 9.79 -10.96
CA ASN A 18 35.74 11.18 -10.65
C ASN A 18 34.71 11.78 -11.60
N ASP A 19 34.64 11.31 -12.84
CA ASP A 19 33.60 11.72 -13.79
C ASP A 19 32.24 11.14 -13.39
N ILE A 20 32.20 9.88 -12.93
CA ILE A 20 30.98 9.25 -12.37
C ILE A 20 30.56 9.98 -11.10
N LEU A 21 31.49 10.25 -10.19
CA LEU A 21 31.23 11.03 -9.00
C LEU A 21 30.75 12.41 -9.38
N THR A 22 31.38 13.13 -10.30
CA THR A 22 30.93 14.48 -10.71
C THR A 22 29.52 14.45 -11.32
N TYR A 23 29.20 13.39 -12.07
CA TYR A 23 27.86 13.13 -12.57
C TYR A 23 26.84 12.92 -11.43
N ILE A 24 27.29 12.35 -10.30
CA ILE A 24 26.51 12.04 -9.10
C ILE A 24 26.59 13.13 -8.00
N VAL A 25 27.63 13.95 -7.94
CA VAL A 25 27.98 14.95 -6.89
C VAL A 25 27.06 16.17 -6.95
N LYS A 26 26.45 16.42 -8.11
CA LYS A 26 25.25 17.27 -8.20
C LYS A 26 24.04 16.70 -7.45
N CYS A 27 24.13 15.50 -6.85
CA CYS A 27 23.10 14.83 -6.07
C CYS A 27 23.50 14.81 -4.59
N LYS A 28 22.58 15.24 -3.73
CA LYS A 28 22.81 15.54 -2.30
C LYS A 28 22.95 14.29 -1.39
N ASN A 29 23.32 13.11 -1.90
CA ASN A 29 23.18 11.86 -1.14
C ASN A 29 24.44 10.96 -1.20
N TYR A 30 25.48 11.35 -0.46
CA TYR A 30 26.81 10.74 -0.47
C TYR A 30 26.93 9.47 0.37
N SER A 31 26.20 9.38 1.49
CA SER A 31 26.39 8.32 2.51
C SER A 31 26.14 6.91 2.01
N HIS A 32 25.33 6.74 0.97
CA HIS A 32 25.04 5.44 0.38
C HIS A 32 26.04 5.05 -0.71
N VAL A 33 26.54 6.04 -1.45
CA VAL A 33 27.62 5.84 -2.42
C VAL A 33 28.87 5.35 -1.68
N ASP A 34 29.18 5.94 -0.53
CA ASP A 34 30.34 5.54 0.30
C ASP A 34 30.31 4.06 0.71
N LYS A 35 29.16 3.54 1.16
CA LYS A 35 29.02 2.10 1.51
C LYS A 35 29.24 1.16 0.32
N ILE A 36 28.79 1.56 -0.87
CA ILE A 36 28.97 0.74 -2.08
C ILE A 36 30.45 0.79 -2.49
N LEU A 37 31.13 1.92 -2.26
CA LEU A 37 32.54 2.12 -2.59
C LEU A 37 33.50 1.37 -1.67
N GLU A 38 33.14 1.13 -0.40
CA GLU A 38 33.97 0.42 0.58
C GLU A 38 34.42 -0.98 0.09
N ASN A 39 33.64 -1.62 -0.76
CA ASN A 39 33.90 -2.96 -1.27
C ASN A 39 34.31 -3.00 -2.76
N MET A 40 34.55 -1.85 -3.41
CA MET A 40 34.90 -1.80 -4.83
C MET A 40 36.40 -1.88 -5.10
N GLN A 41 36.78 -2.65 -6.13
CA GLN A 41 38.14 -2.66 -6.65
C GLN A 41 38.34 -1.57 -7.71
N PHE A 42 39.33 -0.72 -7.50
CA PHE A 42 39.70 0.35 -8.44
C PHE A 42 40.95 -0.05 -9.23
N LYS A 43 40.98 0.33 -10.51
CA LYS A 43 42.23 0.37 -11.29
C LYS A 43 42.76 1.81 -11.27
N ILE A 44 43.99 1.99 -10.81
CA ILE A 44 44.66 3.30 -10.83
C ILE A 44 45.42 3.44 -12.14
N ILE A 45 45.17 4.52 -12.88
CA ILE A 45 45.89 4.86 -14.11
C ILE A 45 46.21 6.36 -14.05
N LYS A 46 47.50 6.70 -14.04
CA LYS A 46 47.97 8.10 -13.95
C LYS A 46 47.29 8.85 -12.79
N ASP A 47 47.32 8.27 -11.60
CA ASP A 47 46.73 8.79 -10.36
C ASP A 47 45.20 8.99 -10.35
N GLU A 48 44.52 8.60 -11.43
CA GLU A 48 43.06 8.60 -11.51
C GLU A 48 42.49 7.20 -11.24
N LYS A 49 41.37 7.15 -10.52
CA LYS A 49 40.63 5.92 -10.23
C LYS A 49 39.72 5.58 -11.40
N TYR A 50 39.79 4.33 -11.85
CA TYR A 50 38.91 3.78 -12.87
C TYR A 50 38.17 2.56 -12.34
N LEU A 51 36.87 2.54 -12.59
CA LEU A 51 35.96 1.45 -12.24
C LEU A 51 35.69 0.61 -13.47
N ASP A 52 35.49 -0.69 -13.27
CA ASP A 52 34.82 -1.48 -14.31
C ASP A 52 33.38 -0.95 -14.51
N PHE A 53 32.78 -1.35 -15.63
CA PHE A 53 31.45 -0.87 -16.00
C PHE A 53 30.38 -1.26 -14.98
N ASN A 54 30.46 -2.45 -14.37
CA ASN A 54 29.47 -2.95 -13.43
C ASN A 54 29.52 -2.10 -12.16
N SER A 55 30.72 -1.83 -11.66
CA SER A 55 30.95 -0.92 -10.54
C SER A 55 30.48 0.50 -10.85
N ALA A 56 30.75 1.01 -12.05
CA ALA A 56 30.23 2.32 -12.47
C ALA A 56 28.69 2.38 -12.50
N LEU A 57 28.06 1.33 -13.02
CA LEU A 57 26.62 1.21 -13.12
C LEU A 57 25.96 1.09 -11.74
N LYS A 58 26.56 0.32 -10.81
CA LYS A 58 26.13 0.23 -9.40
C LYS A 58 25.98 1.62 -8.79
N ILE A 59 27.02 2.45 -8.92
CA ILE A 59 27.03 3.80 -8.34
C ILE A 59 26.00 4.71 -9.03
N ILE A 60 25.86 4.62 -10.36
CA ILE A 60 24.90 5.43 -11.10
C ILE A 60 23.46 5.08 -10.71
N ILE A 61 23.13 3.78 -10.61
CA ILE A 61 21.78 3.31 -10.30
C ILE A 61 21.44 3.52 -8.83
N SER A 62 22.38 3.24 -7.92
CA SER A 62 22.18 3.45 -6.48
C SER A 62 21.98 4.93 -6.14
N ALA A 63 22.53 5.84 -6.94
CA ALA A 63 22.25 7.27 -6.79
C ALA A 63 20.77 7.60 -7.07
N ASN A 64 20.07 6.79 -7.88
CA ASN A 64 18.65 6.87 -8.18
C ASN A 64 18.14 8.30 -8.41
N THR A 65 18.83 9.05 -9.27
CA THR A 65 18.49 10.45 -9.62
C THR A 65 17.87 10.56 -11.00
N LYS A 66 17.26 11.71 -11.31
CA LYS A 66 16.75 12.00 -12.66
C LYS A 66 17.83 11.80 -13.74
N SER A 67 19.08 12.14 -13.44
CA SER A 67 20.22 11.91 -14.31
C SER A 67 20.51 10.42 -14.51
N SER A 68 20.49 9.62 -13.44
CA SER A 68 20.67 8.16 -13.53
C SER A 68 19.58 7.47 -14.35
N VAL A 69 18.32 7.90 -14.19
CA VAL A 69 17.18 7.42 -14.98
C VAL A 69 17.40 7.72 -16.46
N ASN A 70 17.80 8.96 -16.78
CA ASN A 70 18.09 9.36 -18.16
C ASN A 70 19.27 8.59 -18.75
N PHE A 71 20.33 8.34 -17.97
CA PHE A 71 21.48 7.53 -18.41
C PHE A 71 21.07 6.10 -18.78
N CYS A 72 20.25 5.46 -17.95
CA CYS A 72 19.74 4.11 -18.20
C CYS A 72 18.84 4.07 -19.44
N LYS A 73 17.96 5.07 -19.62
CA LYS A 73 17.10 5.18 -20.80
C LYS A 73 17.90 5.28 -22.11
N ILE A 74 18.91 6.14 -22.15
CA ILE A 74 19.72 6.38 -23.35
C ILE A 74 20.56 5.14 -23.73
N ASN A 75 21.01 4.37 -22.75
CA ASN A 75 21.93 3.24 -22.96
C ASN A 75 21.25 1.87 -22.85
N TYR A 76 19.92 1.81 -22.85
CA TYR A 76 19.12 0.60 -22.58
C TYR A 76 19.54 -0.61 -23.44
N ASN A 77 19.66 -0.45 -24.76
CA ASN A 77 20.03 -1.55 -25.66
C ASN A 77 21.47 -2.04 -25.43
N LYS A 78 22.40 -1.14 -25.04
CA LYS A 78 23.76 -1.53 -24.65
C LYS A 78 23.78 -2.25 -23.30
N LEU A 79 22.89 -1.88 -22.38
CA LEU A 79 22.77 -2.55 -21.09
C LEU A 79 22.23 -3.98 -21.25
N LEU A 80 21.29 -4.23 -22.16
CA LEU A 80 20.77 -5.58 -22.45
C LEU A 80 21.81 -6.53 -23.07
N CYS A 81 22.64 -6.06 -23.99
CA CYS A 81 23.58 -6.93 -24.73
C CYS A 81 24.80 -7.37 -23.92
N ILE A 82 25.11 -6.71 -22.80
CA ILE A 82 26.34 -6.92 -22.02
C ILE A 82 26.14 -7.94 -20.90
N PHE A 83 24.89 -8.31 -20.65
CA PHE A 83 24.41 -8.73 -19.36
C PHE A 83 23.32 -9.75 -19.64
N ASP A 84 23.58 -11.03 -19.38
CA ASP A 84 22.52 -12.03 -19.15
C ASP A 84 21.77 -11.70 -17.85
N THR A 85 21.31 -10.46 -17.71
CA THR A 85 20.79 -9.83 -16.50
C THR A 85 19.31 -9.63 -16.70
N ASN A 86 18.52 -10.17 -15.79
CA ASN A 86 17.08 -9.97 -15.83
C ASN A 86 16.74 -8.51 -15.51
N ILE A 87 16.05 -7.84 -16.42
CA ILE A 87 15.61 -6.45 -16.26
C ILE A 87 14.17 -6.44 -15.78
N HIS A 88 13.96 -5.86 -14.60
CA HIS A 88 12.66 -5.62 -13.99
C HIS A 88 12.24 -4.17 -14.22
N ARG A 89 11.24 -3.97 -15.07
CA ARG A 89 10.70 -2.63 -15.30
C ARG A 89 9.63 -2.29 -14.29
N CYS A 90 9.54 -1.02 -13.93
CA CYS A 90 8.38 -0.49 -13.23
C CYS A 90 7.13 -0.74 -14.08
N GLN A 91 6.16 -1.42 -13.52
CA GLN A 91 4.85 -1.63 -14.09
C GLN A 91 3.82 -0.78 -13.34
N LEU A 92 2.65 -0.58 -13.95
CA LEU A 92 1.53 0.13 -13.35
C LEU A 92 0.34 -0.81 -13.23
N LEU A 93 -0.17 -0.97 -12.02
CA LEU A 93 -1.47 -1.57 -11.76
C LEU A 93 -2.51 -0.45 -11.71
N ASN A 94 -3.52 -0.52 -12.57
CA ASN A 94 -4.62 0.43 -12.61
C ASN A 94 -5.75 -0.07 -11.72
N TYR A 95 -6.20 0.76 -10.78
CA TYR A 95 -7.34 0.49 -9.91
C TYR A 95 -8.16 1.76 -9.74
N ASN A 96 -9.39 1.78 -10.27
CA ASN A 96 -10.21 2.99 -10.38
C ASN A 96 -9.42 4.13 -11.04
N GLU A 97 -9.25 5.26 -10.35
CA GLU A 97 -8.48 6.42 -10.80
C GLU A 97 -7.00 6.37 -10.35
N PHE A 98 -6.57 5.28 -9.70
CA PHE A 98 -5.22 5.16 -9.15
C PHE A 98 -4.31 4.32 -10.04
N ASN A 99 -3.11 4.85 -10.27
CA ASN A 99 -2.00 4.12 -10.88
C ASN A 99 -1.01 3.72 -9.77
N ILE A 100 -0.81 2.42 -9.57
CA ILE A 100 0.04 1.86 -8.52
C ILE A 100 1.32 1.34 -9.16
N PRO A 101 2.47 2.01 -8.95
CA PRO A 101 3.76 1.49 -9.39
C PRO A 101 4.09 0.20 -8.67
N TYR A 102 4.54 -0.81 -9.42
CA TYR A 102 5.05 -2.05 -8.85
C TYR A 102 6.21 -2.63 -9.67
N PHE A 103 6.97 -3.51 -9.03
CA PHE A 103 8.03 -4.30 -9.66
C PHE A 103 7.74 -5.77 -9.45
N ASP A 104 7.89 -6.58 -10.49
CA ASP A 104 7.96 -8.03 -10.35
C ASP A 104 9.43 -8.40 -10.25
N VAL A 105 9.85 -8.95 -9.11
CA VAL A 105 11.21 -9.40 -8.88
C VAL A 105 11.14 -10.86 -8.51
N ASN A 106 11.59 -11.73 -9.40
CA ASN A 106 11.63 -13.18 -9.21
C ASN A 106 10.25 -13.79 -8.88
N GLY A 107 9.18 -13.27 -9.49
CA GLY A 107 7.82 -13.72 -9.25
C GLY A 107 7.17 -13.11 -8.00
N VAL A 108 7.89 -12.26 -7.25
CA VAL A 108 7.34 -11.50 -6.13
C VAL A 108 7.06 -10.07 -6.58
N LYS A 109 5.78 -9.69 -6.52
CA LYS A 109 5.36 -8.33 -6.85
C LYS A 109 5.52 -7.42 -5.64
N TRP A 110 6.19 -6.30 -5.86
CA TRP A 110 6.44 -5.25 -4.87
C TRP A 110 5.71 -3.98 -5.29
N TYR A 111 4.64 -3.63 -4.58
CA TYR A 111 3.76 -2.50 -4.87
C TYR A 111 4.11 -1.30 -4.03
N LYS A 112 4.01 -0.09 -4.59
CA LYS A 112 4.26 1.14 -3.85
C LYS A 112 3.24 1.32 -2.73
N ALA A 113 3.70 1.14 -1.49
CA ALA A 113 2.84 0.95 -0.32
C ALA A 113 1.95 2.17 -0.02
N LYS A 114 2.47 3.38 -0.25
CA LYS A 114 1.70 4.63 -0.06
C LYS A 114 0.43 4.65 -0.91
N ASN A 115 0.50 4.20 -2.17
CA ASN A 115 -0.65 4.18 -3.07
C ASN A 115 -1.74 3.24 -2.54
N ILE A 116 -1.35 2.04 -2.08
CA ILE A 116 -2.27 1.09 -1.46
C ILE A 116 -2.94 1.69 -0.23
N ALA A 117 -2.15 2.29 0.68
CA ALA A 117 -2.69 2.89 1.89
C ALA A 117 -3.66 4.07 1.60
N VAL A 118 -3.45 4.83 0.52
CA VAL A 118 -4.40 5.87 0.06
C VAL A 118 -5.69 5.23 -0.45
N ILE A 119 -5.61 4.17 -1.26
CA ILE A 119 -6.79 3.43 -1.76
C ILE A 119 -7.62 2.91 -0.60
N LEU A 120 -6.96 2.39 0.44
CA LEU A 120 -7.58 1.91 1.68
C LEU A 120 -8.01 3.05 2.63
N LYS A 121 -7.94 4.32 2.20
CA LYS A 121 -8.40 5.51 2.93
C LYS A 121 -7.73 5.70 4.31
N TYR A 122 -6.48 5.25 4.47
CA TYR A 122 -5.72 5.55 5.69
C TYR A 122 -5.33 7.03 5.75
N ARG A 123 -5.74 7.72 6.82
CA ARG A 123 -5.40 9.14 7.03
C ARG A 123 -3.89 9.37 7.14
N ASN A 124 -3.18 8.49 7.84
CA ASN A 124 -1.72 8.52 7.94
C ASN A 124 -1.14 7.25 7.32
N THR A 125 -0.86 7.33 6.02
CA THR A 125 -0.36 6.21 5.23
C THR A 125 0.96 5.65 5.76
N LYS A 126 1.90 6.51 6.14
CA LYS A 126 3.21 6.08 6.67
C LYS A 126 3.06 5.28 7.96
N SER A 127 2.29 5.79 8.92
CA SER A 127 2.05 5.08 10.19
C SER A 127 1.33 3.76 9.97
N ALA A 128 0.30 3.74 9.09
CA ALA A 128 -0.43 2.52 8.77
C ALA A 128 0.50 1.42 8.21
N ILE A 129 1.35 1.76 7.24
CA ILE A 129 2.30 0.80 6.65
C ILE A 129 3.31 0.32 7.71
N LEU A 130 3.84 1.22 8.54
CA LEU A 130 4.85 0.85 9.52
C LEU A 130 4.30 -0.07 10.62
N SER A 131 3.09 0.20 11.10
CA SER A 131 2.48 -0.50 12.23
C SER A 131 1.73 -1.77 11.84
N ASN A 132 1.20 -1.84 10.60
CA ASN A 132 0.32 -2.92 10.19
C ASN A 132 0.96 -3.91 9.20
N VAL A 133 2.17 -3.63 8.70
CA VAL A 133 2.88 -4.51 7.76
C VAL A 133 4.19 -4.96 8.38
N SER A 134 4.44 -6.28 8.35
CA SER A 134 5.66 -6.89 8.87
C SER A 134 6.89 -6.43 8.09
N ASN A 135 8.06 -6.40 8.75
CA ASN A 135 9.30 -5.96 8.10
C ASN A 135 9.71 -6.87 6.93
N ASP A 136 9.39 -8.16 6.98
CA ASP A 136 9.70 -9.11 5.89
C ASP A 136 8.84 -8.87 4.63
N ASN A 137 7.69 -8.19 4.81
CA ASN A 137 6.72 -7.93 3.75
C ASN A 137 6.78 -6.48 3.24
N LYS A 138 7.76 -5.69 3.70
CA LYS A 138 7.98 -4.33 3.24
C LYS A 138 9.47 -4.05 3.04
N THR A 139 9.80 -3.32 1.99
CA THR A 139 11.18 -2.90 1.72
C THR A 139 11.21 -1.46 1.25
N SER A 140 12.35 -0.80 1.42
CA SER A 140 12.57 0.52 0.83
C SER A 140 12.95 0.37 -0.64
N PHE A 141 12.68 1.38 -1.46
CA PHE A 141 13.05 1.32 -2.87
C PHE A 141 14.56 1.13 -3.06
N ILE A 142 15.37 1.77 -2.22
CA ILE A 142 16.83 1.59 -2.28
C ILE A 142 17.25 0.17 -1.94
N SER A 143 16.66 -0.42 -0.89
CA SER A 143 16.92 -1.82 -0.53
C SER A 143 16.52 -2.76 -1.67
N LEU A 144 15.34 -2.56 -2.26
CA LEU A 144 14.87 -3.37 -3.40
C LEU A 144 15.84 -3.31 -4.60
N ILE A 145 16.40 -2.14 -4.90
CA ILE A 145 17.43 -1.99 -5.94
C ILE A 145 18.70 -2.74 -5.55
N THR A 146 19.17 -2.59 -4.32
CA THR A 146 20.39 -3.26 -3.85
C THR A 146 20.25 -4.78 -3.91
N ASP A 147 19.16 -5.32 -3.36
CA ASP A 147 18.90 -6.76 -3.29
C ASP A 147 18.74 -7.37 -4.70
N THR A 148 18.04 -6.68 -5.61
CA THR A 148 17.94 -7.13 -7.00
C THR A 148 19.29 -7.11 -7.71
N PHE A 149 20.09 -6.07 -7.47
CA PHE A 149 21.40 -5.95 -8.07
C PHE A 149 22.35 -7.07 -7.61
N GLU A 150 22.30 -7.47 -6.33
CA GLU A 150 23.09 -8.59 -5.81
C GLU A 150 22.77 -9.92 -6.50
N LEU A 151 21.56 -10.06 -7.02
CA LEU A 151 21.13 -11.21 -7.82
C LEU A 151 21.46 -11.07 -9.31
N ASN A 152 22.32 -10.11 -9.69
CA ASN A 152 22.59 -9.72 -11.08
C ASN A 152 21.33 -9.35 -11.85
N HIS A 153 20.35 -8.70 -11.19
CA HIS A 153 19.13 -8.19 -11.81
C HIS A 153 19.15 -6.65 -11.82
N LEU A 154 18.36 -6.03 -12.71
CA LEU A 154 18.33 -4.57 -12.84
C LEU A 154 16.91 -4.02 -12.74
N ILE A 155 16.66 -3.05 -11.86
CA ILE A 155 15.40 -2.31 -11.83
C ILE A 155 15.51 -1.05 -12.69
N ILE A 156 14.57 -0.87 -13.62
CA ILE A 156 14.46 0.34 -14.44
C ILE A 156 13.12 1.03 -14.22
N CYS A 157 13.18 2.33 -13.98
CA CYS A 157 12.02 3.19 -13.78
C CYS A 157 11.98 4.30 -14.82
N ASP A 158 10.79 4.59 -15.35
CA ASP A 158 10.62 5.73 -16.23
C ASP A 158 10.59 7.07 -15.49
N ASN A 159 10.27 7.04 -14.21
CA ASN A 159 10.17 8.21 -13.35
C ASN A 159 11.04 8.04 -12.11
N PHE A 160 11.47 9.17 -11.55
CA PHE A 160 12.17 9.19 -10.26
C PHE A 160 11.23 8.66 -9.16
N ILE A 161 11.75 7.72 -8.36
CA ILE A 161 11.09 7.20 -7.16
C ILE A 161 11.96 7.55 -5.98
N ASP A 162 11.39 8.15 -4.94
CA ASP A 162 12.16 8.50 -3.75
C ASP A 162 12.78 7.22 -3.13
N PRO A 163 14.10 7.20 -2.83
CA PRO A 163 14.79 6.02 -2.30
C PRO A 163 14.18 5.42 -1.02
N GLN A 164 13.55 6.26 -0.18
CA GLN A 164 12.91 5.83 1.07
C GLN A 164 11.44 5.44 0.86
N SER A 165 10.91 5.50 -0.37
CA SER A 165 9.57 5.01 -0.68
C SER A 165 9.48 3.54 -0.29
N LEU A 166 8.47 3.20 0.52
CA LEU A 166 8.20 1.82 0.89
C LEU A 166 7.42 1.10 -0.19
N PHE A 167 7.80 -0.15 -0.41
CA PHE A 167 7.12 -1.12 -1.24
C PHE A 167 6.69 -2.30 -0.37
N ILE A 168 5.53 -2.88 -0.67
CA ILE A 168 4.96 -4.04 0.03
C ILE A 168 4.65 -5.14 -0.96
N ASN A 169 4.85 -6.40 -0.55
CA ASN A 169 4.48 -7.55 -1.36
C ASN A 169 3.00 -7.92 -1.15
N ASP A 170 2.55 -8.96 -1.84
CA ASP A 170 1.18 -9.49 -1.74
C ASP A 170 0.77 -9.81 -0.29
N ILE A 171 1.66 -10.41 0.50
CA ILE A 171 1.42 -10.71 1.92
C ILE A 171 1.28 -9.41 2.72
N GLY A 172 2.12 -8.41 2.46
CA GLY A 172 2.04 -7.11 3.12
C GLY A 172 0.78 -6.34 2.77
N ILE A 173 0.23 -6.51 1.55
CA ILE A 173 -1.09 -5.99 1.20
C ILE A 173 -2.18 -6.68 2.03
N ILE A 174 -2.12 -8.01 2.19
CA ILE A 174 -3.07 -8.77 3.02
C ILE A 174 -3.00 -8.29 4.47
N GLU A 175 -1.81 -8.13 5.03
CA GLU A 175 -1.61 -7.61 6.39
C GLU A 175 -2.24 -6.22 6.54
N LEU A 176 -1.99 -5.32 5.59
CA LEU A 176 -2.55 -3.97 5.61
C LEU A 176 -4.08 -3.97 5.48
N ILE A 177 -4.64 -4.82 4.62
CA ILE A 177 -6.09 -4.99 4.44
C ILE A 177 -6.73 -5.57 5.70
N SER A 178 -6.14 -6.60 6.31
CA SER A 178 -6.66 -7.27 7.50
C SER A 178 -6.77 -6.35 8.72
N LYS A 179 -5.94 -5.30 8.77
CA LYS A 179 -5.96 -4.25 9.80
C LYS A 179 -6.78 -3.03 9.40
N SER A 180 -7.40 -3.03 8.22
CA SER A 180 -8.21 -1.93 7.73
C SER A 180 -9.68 -2.15 8.07
N ASN A 181 -10.27 -1.29 8.90
CA ASN A 181 -11.73 -1.30 9.13
C ASN A 181 -12.49 -0.59 7.99
N LYS A 182 -12.04 -0.72 6.73
CA LYS A 182 -12.60 0.02 5.58
C LYS A 182 -13.13 -0.94 4.54
N ILE A 183 -14.37 -0.72 4.13
CA ILE A 183 -15.10 -1.54 3.14
C ILE A 183 -14.38 -1.56 1.79
N ASP A 184 -13.71 -0.47 1.38
CA ASP A 184 -12.95 -0.42 0.12
C ASP A 184 -11.80 -1.44 0.05
N SER A 185 -11.40 -2.01 1.19
CA SER A 185 -10.38 -3.06 1.25
C SER A 185 -10.82 -4.36 0.58
N ILE A 186 -12.13 -4.64 0.55
CA ILE A 186 -12.71 -5.84 -0.05
C ILE A 186 -12.65 -5.76 -1.58
N ASP A 187 -13.11 -4.65 -2.15
CA ASP A 187 -13.09 -4.45 -3.61
C ASP A 187 -11.66 -4.43 -4.14
N PHE A 188 -10.74 -3.82 -3.39
CA PHE A 188 -9.33 -3.82 -3.75
C PHE A 188 -8.75 -5.24 -3.72
N ALA A 189 -8.99 -6.02 -2.65
CA ALA A 189 -8.53 -7.40 -2.51
C ALA A 189 -9.00 -8.31 -3.65
N LYS A 190 -10.28 -8.21 -4.04
CA LYS A 190 -10.84 -8.94 -5.19
C LYS A 190 -10.10 -8.60 -6.49
N THR A 191 -9.79 -7.32 -6.70
CA THR A 191 -9.20 -6.85 -7.96
C THR A 191 -7.77 -7.32 -8.17
N ILE A 192 -6.98 -7.38 -7.11
CA ILE A 192 -5.58 -7.85 -7.18
C ILE A 192 -5.46 -9.38 -7.26
N ASN A 193 -6.59 -10.09 -7.38
CA ASN A 193 -6.68 -11.53 -7.46
C ASN A 193 -5.88 -12.23 -6.34
N LEU A 194 -5.81 -11.59 -5.17
CA LEU A 194 -5.29 -12.21 -3.95
C LEU A 194 -6.36 -13.20 -3.47
N SER A 195 -6.42 -14.32 -4.16
CA SER A 195 -7.27 -15.46 -3.89
C SER A 195 -6.81 -16.15 -2.62
N THR A 196 -7.15 -15.55 -1.48
CA THR A 196 -7.18 -16.25 -0.21
C THR A 196 -8.55 -16.06 0.41
N HIS A 197 -9.51 -16.81 -0.15
CA HIS A 197 -10.74 -17.27 0.49
C HIS A 197 -11.16 -16.52 1.76
N HIS A 198 -11.90 -15.40 1.68
CA HIS A 198 -12.82 -14.89 2.73
C HIS A 198 -12.38 -14.99 4.22
N LYS A 199 -11.09 -15.14 4.54
CA LYS A 199 -10.58 -15.55 5.87
C LYS A 199 -9.78 -14.45 6.55
N PHE A 200 -9.57 -13.34 5.88
CA PHE A 200 -8.64 -12.29 6.31
C PHE A 200 -9.32 -10.95 6.62
N LEU A 201 -10.63 -10.85 6.43
CA LEU A 201 -11.42 -9.68 6.78
C LEU A 201 -12.12 -9.92 8.12
N ARG A 202 -12.18 -8.89 8.96
CA ARG A 202 -13.01 -8.93 10.18
C ARG A 202 -14.46 -9.19 9.73
N LYS A 203 -15.20 -10.01 10.49
CA LYS A 203 -16.59 -10.37 10.15
C LYS A 203 -17.44 -9.11 9.96
N GLU A 204 -17.18 -8.09 10.77
CA GLU A 204 -17.73 -6.73 10.67
C GLU A 204 -17.61 -6.13 9.25
N ILE A 205 -16.44 -6.24 8.62
CA ILE A 205 -16.18 -5.64 7.30
C ILE A 205 -16.90 -6.40 6.20
N ASP A 206 -16.88 -7.74 6.25
CA ASP A 206 -17.56 -8.59 5.27
C ASP A 206 -19.07 -8.38 5.32
N ILE A 207 -19.64 -8.36 6.53
CA ILE A 207 -21.07 -8.08 6.74
C ILE A 207 -21.41 -6.65 6.29
N GLY A 208 -20.56 -5.69 6.63
CA GLY A 208 -20.71 -4.30 6.22
C GLY A 208 -20.73 -4.10 4.72
N TYR A 209 -19.89 -4.83 3.98
CA TYR A 209 -19.88 -4.82 2.51
C TYR A 209 -21.19 -5.34 1.92
N GLU A 210 -21.67 -6.48 2.42
CA GLU A 210 -22.92 -7.06 1.94
C GLU A 210 -24.14 -6.18 2.30
N LEU A 211 -24.13 -5.52 3.46
CA LEU A 211 -25.10 -4.49 3.83
C LEU A 211 -25.11 -3.29 2.86
N CYS A 212 -23.92 -2.75 2.54
CA CYS A 212 -23.81 -1.65 1.58
C CYS A 212 -24.29 -2.07 0.18
N ASN A 213 -24.00 -3.29 -0.27
CA ASN A 213 -24.50 -3.82 -1.54
C ASN A 213 -26.02 -3.94 -1.55
N PHE A 214 -26.59 -4.53 -0.49
CA PHE A 214 -28.04 -4.64 -0.32
C PHE A 214 -28.70 -3.26 -0.40
N CYS A 215 -28.25 -2.29 0.41
CA CYS A 215 -28.81 -0.95 0.42
C CYS A 215 -28.66 -0.25 -0.94
N LYS A 216 -27.51 -0.39 -1.60
CA LYS A 216 -27.29 0.18 -2.95
C LYS A 216 -28.27 -0.39 -3.98
N ILE A 217 -28.49 -1.71 -4.00
CA ILE A 217 -29.43 -2.37 -4.92
C ILE A 217 -30.86 -1.94 -4.61
N SER A 218 -31.20 -1.84 -3.33
CA SER A 218 -32.52 -1.40 -2.85
C SER A 218 -32.74 0.10 -2.90
N GLN A 219 -31.76 0.89 -3.36
CA GLN A 219 -31.80 2.37 -3.40
C GLN A 219 -32.05 3.01 -2.02
N ILE A 220 -31.51 2.40 -0.97
CA ILE A 220 -31.59 2.86 0.41
C ILE A 220 -30.31 3.60 0.77
N GLU A 221 -30.45 4.80 1.32
CA GLU A 221 -29.32 5.53 1.89
C GLU A 221 -28.79 4.82 3.15
N ILE A 222 -27.49 4.55 3.16
CA ILE A 222 -26.77 3.97 4.30
C ILE A 222 -25.51 4.79 4.61
N ILE A 223 -25.34 5.14 5.88
CA ILE A 223 -24.18 5.87 6.38
C ILE A 223 -23.32 4.92 7.21
N HIS A 224 -22.11 4.62 6.74
CA HIS A 224 -21.12 3.84 7.49
C HIS A 224 -20.32 4.73 8.46
N GLY A 225 -20.17 4.30 9.71
CA GLY A 225 -19.47 5.02 10.77
C GLY A 225 -20.17 6.32 11.19
N HIS A 226 -21.50 6.28 11.36
CA HIS A 226 -22.31 7.45 11.67
C HIS A 226 -21.94 8.04 13.04
N ARG A 227 -21.50 9.30 13.05
CA ARG A 227 -21.03 9.98 14.26
C ARG A 227 -22.15 10.76 14.94
N VAL A 228 -22.37 10.50 16.22
CA VAL A 228 -23.40 11.16 17.04
C VAL A 228 -22.74 11.84 18.23
N LYS A 229 -22.97 13.14 18.41
CA LYS A 229 -22.40 13.91 19.52
C LYS A 229 -23.44 14.08 20.63
N SER A 230 -23.08 13.78 21.87
CA SER A 230 -23.92 13.98 23.06
C SER A 230 -23.08 14.38 24.26
N CYS A 231 -23.43 15.49 24.94
CA CYS A 231 -22.80 15.92 26.19
C CYS A 231 -21.26 15.86 26.19
N GLY A 232 -20.62 16.26 25.09
CA GLY A 232 -19.15 16.24 24.95
C GLY A 232 -18.55 14.91 24.50
N THR A 233 -19.34 13.83 24.43
CA THR A 233 -18.92 12.51 23.93
C THR A 233 -19.30 12.35 22.45
N ASN A 234 -18.43 11.71 21.67
CA ASN A 234 -18.72 11.31 20.28
C ASN A 234 -18.89 9.80 20.24
N TYR A 235 -20.10 9.37 19.89
CA TYR A 235 -20.41 7.99 19.59
C TYR A 235 -20.26 7.73 18.10
N ILE A 236 -19.93 6.49 17.75
CA ILE A 236 -19.88 6.01 16.37
C ILE A 236 -20.76 4.78 16.31
N ILE A 237 -21.71 4.78 15.38
CA ILE A 237 -22.54 3.63 15.03
C ILE A 237 -21.99 3.06 13.73
N ASP A 238 -21.90 1.73 13.63
CA ASP A 238 -21.34 1.08 12.44
C ASP A 238 -22.12 1.45 11.18
N PHE A 239 -23.45 1.34 11.20
CA PHE A 239 -24.29 1.79 10.09
C PHE A 239 -25.57 2.49 10.54
N TYR A 240 -26.00 3.48 9.77
CA TYR A 240 -27.26 4.19 10.00
C TYR A 240 -28.02 4.39 8.69
N LEU A 241 -29.31 4.04 8.68
CA LEU A 241 -30.25 4.24 7.58
C LEU A 241 -31.16 5.41 7.97
N PRO A 242 -30.89 6.65 7.49
CA PRO A 242 -31.55 7.85 8.01
C PRO A 242 -33.04 7.88 7.75
N GLU A 243 -33.46 7.49 6.55
CA GLU A 243 -34.87 7.49 6.11
C GLU A 243 -35.75 6.62 7.02
N TYR A 244 -35.25 5.43 7.36
CA TYR A 244 -35.97 4.46 8.18
C TYR A 244 -35.72 4.61 9.68
N LYS A 245 -34.80 5.52 10.08
CA LYS A 245 -34.31 5.68 11.45
C LYS A 245 -33.89 4.34 12.04
N ILE A 246 -33.00 3.63 11.35
CA ILE A 246 -32.45 2.34 11.80
C ILE A 246 -30.95 2.51 12.02
N ALA A 247 -30.49 2.28 13.24
CA ALA A 247 -29.09 2.12 13.61
C ALA A 247 -28.75 0.62 13.64
N ILE A 248 -27.59 0.25 13.09
CA ILE A 248 -27.09 -1.12 13.00
C ILE A 248 -25.69 -1.18 13.61
N GLU A 249 -25.46 -2.14 14.49
CA GLU A 249 -24.14 -2.48 15.05
C GLU A 249 -23.82 -3.95 14.75
N ILE A 250 -22.57 -4.21 14.39
CA ILE A 250 -22.03 -5.56 14.21
C ILE A 250 -21.12 -5.86 15.41
N ASP A 251 -21.67 -6.61 16.37
CA ASP A 251 -21.04 -6.89 17.65
C ASP A 251 -20.23 -8.19 17.61
N GLU A 252 -18.95 -8.09 17.25
CA GLU A 252 -18.00 -9.19 17.39
C GLU A 252 -17.66 -9.43 18.89
N PHE A 253 -17.48 -10.70 19.27
CA PHE A 253 -17.03 -11.17 20.58
C PHE A 253 -17.99 -10.97 21.75
N ASN A 254 -19.28 -10.67 21.50
CA ASN A 254 -20.30 -10.42 22.53
C ASN A 254 -19.89 -9.34 23.56
N HIS A 255 -19.09 -8.35 23.15
CA HIS A 255 -18.58 -7.30 24.05
C HIS A 255 -17.95 -7.81 25.37
N ARG A 256 -17.30 -8.98 25.38
CA ARG A 256 -16.67 -9.55 26.59
C ARG A 256 -15.61 -8.64 27.25
N ASP A 257 -15.16 -7.63 26.52
CA ASP A 257 -14.15 -6.66 26.88
C ASP A 257 -14.72 -5.32 27.40
N ARG A 258 -16.04 -5.16 27.50
CA ARG A 258 -16.69 -3.88 27.86
C ARG A 258 -17.58 -3.97 29.10
N ASP A 259 -17.73 -2.83 29.77
CA ASP A 259 -18.67 -2.66 30.88
C ASP A 259 -20.12 -2.74 30.38
N PRO A 260 -20.92 -3.72 30.84
CA PRO A 260 -22.31 -3.86 30.43
C PRO A 260 -23.18 -2.64 30.74
N GLN A 261 -22.92 -1.94 31.86
CA GLN A 261 -23.72 -0.77 32.24
C GLN A 261 -23.48 0.40 31.28
N TYR A 262 -22.23 0.59 30.87
CA TYR A 262 -21.86 1.59 29.86
C TYR A 262 -22.53 1.31 28.52
N GLU A 263 -22.56 0.05 28.07
CA GLU A 263 -23.18 -0.33 26.79
C GLU A 263 -24.69 -0.08 26.77
N ILE A 264 -25.39 -0.42 27.85
CA ILE A 264 -26.83 -0.13 27.99
C ILE A 264 -27.07 1.38 27.94
N ALA A 265 -26.35 2.16 28.75
CA ALA A 265 -26.50 3.61 28.79
C ALA A 265 -26.16 4.29 27.45
N ARG A 266 -25.14 3.79 26.75
CA ARG A 266 -24.75 4.23 25.40
C ARG A 266 -25.88 3.98 24.40
N GLU A 267 -26.43 2.77 24.38
CA GLU A 267 -27.52 2.41 23.46
C GLU A 267 -28.77 3.24 23.71
N ASP A 268 -29.18 3.40 24.98
CA ASP A 268 -30.33 4.22 25.35
C ASP A 268 -30.14 5.69 24.97
N THR A 269 -28.93 6.22 25.17
CA THR A 269 -28.57 7.57 24.73
C THR A 269 -28.71 7.72 23.21
N LEU A 270 -28.19 6.77 22.44
CA LEU A 270 -28.26 6.80 20.98
C LEU A 270 -29.69 6.65 20.45
N LYS A 271 -30.48 5.73 21.02
CA LYS A 271 -31.91 5.57 20.74
C LYS A 271 -32.68 6.86 21.01
N HIS A 272 -32.39 7.54 22.11
CA HIS A 272 -33.05 8.79 22.47
C HIS A 272 -32.71 9.93 21.50
N ILE A 273 -31.42 10.10 21.16
CA ILE A 273 -30.95 11.18 20.28
C ILE A 273 -31.46 10.98 18.85
N LEU A 274 -31.29 9.78 18.31
CA LEU A 274 -31.63 9.49 16.91
C LEU A 274 -33.11 9.16 16.72
N LYS A 275 -33.84 8.85 17.81
CA LYS A 275 -35.22 8.33 17.78
C LYS A 275 -35.34 7.15 16.81
N CYS A 276 -34.37 6.23 16.92
CA CYS A 276 -34.16 5.16 15.97
C CYS A 276 -34.50 3.79 16.56
N ARG A 277 -34.72 2.81 15.68
CA ARG A 277 -34.61 1.39 16.02
C ARG A 277 -33.14 1.02 16.02
N PHE A 278 -32.71 0.33 17.06
CA PHE A 278 -31.32 -0.10 17.22
C PHE A 278 -31.26 -1.61 17.02
N LEU A 279 -30.58 -2.06 15.97
CA LEU A 279 -30.41 -3.46 15.62
C LEU A 279 -28.96 -3.85 15.86
N ARG A 280 -28.74 -4.91 16.64
CA ARG A 280 -27.40 -5.44 16.90
C ARG A 280 -27.33 -6.87 16.38
N PHE A 281 -26.31 -7.14 15.59
CA PHE A 281 -26.08 -8.47 15.02
C PHE A 281 -24.75 -9.01 15.51
N ASN A 282 -24.77 -10.19 16.11
CA ASN A 282 -23.56 -10.85 16.57
C ASN A 282 -23.14 -11.93 15.56
N PRO A 283 -22.02 -11.76 14.85
CA PRO A 283 -21.55 -12.75 13.88
C PRO A 283 -20.80 -13.94 14.50
N ASP A 284 -20.67 -13.98 15.82
CA ASP A 284 -20.22 -15.16 16.59
C ASP A 284 -21.39 -16.02 17.10
N ASP A 285 -22.64 -15.59 16.93
CA ASP A 285 -23.80 -16.44 17.23
C ASP A 285 -23.81 -17.63 16.24
N PRO A 286 -23.89 -18.90 16.72
CA PRO A 286 -23.90 -20.07 15.83
C PRO A 286 -25.07 -20.11 14.85
N ASN A 287 -26.16 -19.38 15.11
CA ASN A 287 -27.32 -19.26 14.23
C ASN A 287 -27.24 -18.02 13.31
N PHE A 288 -26.15 -17.26 13.37
CA PHE A 288 -25.97 -16.08 12.54
C PHE A 288 -25.85 -16.46 11.06
N THR A 289 -26.60 -15.78 10.21
CA THR A 289 -26.44 -15.82 8.75
C THR A 289 -26.70 -14.43 8.17
N LEU A 290 -26.15 -14.12 7.00
CA LEU A 290 -26.48 -12.85 6.31
C LEU A 290 -27.99 -12.74 6.03
N SER A 291 -28.67 -13.86 5.80
CA SER A 291 -30.12 -13.90 5.60
C SER A 291 -30.92 -13.38 6.79
N THR A 292 -30.47 -13.62 8.04
CA THR A 292 -31.18 -13.11 9.22
C THR A 292 -31.07 -11.58 9.32
N ILE A 293 -29.91 -11.01 8.96
CA ILE A 293 -29.74 -9.56 8.87
C ILE A 293 -30.72 -8.98 7.85
N PHE A 294 -30.66 -9.46 6.60
CA PHE A 294 -31.47 -8.89 5.52
C PHE A 294 -32.96 -9.09 5.74
N GLY A 295 -33.38 -10.23 6.27
CA GLY A 295 -34.77 -10.48 6.65
C GLY A 295 -35.27 -9.50 7.72
N THR A 296 -34.47 -9.28 8.77
CA THR A 296 -34.79 -8.35 9.87
C THR A 296 -34.87 -6.91 9.36
N LEU A 297 -33.91 -6.48 8.54
CA LEU A 297 -33.92 -5.15 7.95
C LEU A 297 -35.15 -4.93 7.06
N ASN A 298 -35.42 -5.86 6.15
CA ASN A 298 -36.59 -5.79 5.27
C ASN A 298 -37.90 -5.70 6.04
N TYR A 299 -38.06 -6.53 7.07
CA TYR A 299 -39.23 -6.49 7.94
C TYR A 299 -39.44 -5.08 8.54
N HIS A 300 -38.39 -4.47 9.06
CA HIS A 300 -38.48 -3.14 9.65
C HIS A 300 -38.69 -2.03 8.64
N ILE A 301 -38.01 -2.07 7.49
CA ILE A 301 -38.17 -1.13 6.39
C ILE A 301 -39.62 -1.15 5.89
N ILE A 302 -40.16 -2.33 5.57
CA ILE A 302 -41.54 -2.49 5.09
C ILE A 302 -42.55 -2.00 6.14
N SER A 303 -42.28 -2.25 7.42
CA SER A 303 -43.14 -1.79 8.52
C SER A 303 -43.19 -0.26 8.66
N CYS A 304 -42.23 0.48 8.09
CA CYS A 304 -42.19 1.94 8.09
C CYS A 304 -42.91 2.58 6.88
N ILE A 305 -43.26 1.80 5.86
CA ILE A 305 -43.93 2.29 4.62
C ILE A 305 -45.47 2.38 4.80
N LYS A 306 -45.97 2.39 6.04
CA LYS A 306 -47.39 2.60 6.34
C LYS A 306 -47.75 4.09 6.32
#